data_AF-A0A2N9MKL2-F1
#
_entry.id   AF-A0A2N9MKL2-F1
#
_cell.length_a   1.000
_cell.length_b   1.000
_cell.length_c   1.000
_cell.angle_alpha   90.00
_cell.angle_beta   90.00
_cell.angle_gamma   90.00
#
_symmetry.space_group_name_H-M   'P 1'
#
loop_
_entity.id
_entity.type
_entity.pdbx_description
1 polymer ?
#
loop_
_entity_poly.entity_id
_entity_poly.type
_entity_poly.pdbx_seq_one_letter_code
_entity_poly.pdbx_strand_id
1 'polypeptide(L)'
;MREPFGDRVISLIEEYAPNIRRIVEHRQVLTPLDLERRFGITGGNIFHGEMSLDQMFVMRPVAGWARYRTPVEGLYLCGSGAHPGGGVMGAPGYNCAREMLKAR
;
A
#
# COMPACT_ATOMS: atom_id res chain seq x y z
N MET A 1 -4.22 3.53 22.66
CA MET A 1 -4.64 4.45 21.57
C MET A 1 -5.57 3.83 20.53
N ARG A 2 -5.57 2.51 20.29
CA ARG A 2 -6.43 1.83 19.29
C ARG A 2 -7.93 2.13 19.48
N GLU A 3 -8.53 1.68 20.59
CA GLU A 3 -9.97 1.86 20.83
C GLU A 3 -10.38 3.33 20.88
N PRO A 4 -9.67 4.24 21.60
CA PRO A 4 -10.02 5.66 21.57
C PRO A 4 -9.97 6.31 20.19
N PHE A 5 -9.11 5.84 19.28
CA PHE A 5 -9.10 6.31 17.90
C PHE A 5 -10.32 5.77 17.12
N GLY A 6 -10.63 4.48 17.27
CA GLY A 6 -11.82 3.88 16.68
C GLY A 6 -13.12 4.56 17.12
N ASP A 7 -13.24 4.88 18.41
CA ASP A 7 -14.40 5.59 18.95
C ASP A 7 -14.52 7.00 18.35
N ARG A 8 -13.41 7.73 18.18
CA ARG A 8 -13.42 9.05 17.51
C ARG A 8 -13.89 8.96 16.06
N VAL A 9 -13.45 7.94 15.31
CA VAL A 9 -13.89 7.74 13.92
C VAL A 9 -15.41 7.47 13.88
N ILE A 10 -15.92 6.62 14.77
CA ILE A 10 -17.36 6.34 14.84
C ILE A 10 -18.16 7.60 15.23
N SER A 11 -17.67 8.39 16.19
CA SER A 11 -18.30 9.66 16.57
C SER A 11 -18.40 10.63 15.38
N LEU A 12 -17.35 10.75 14.57
CA LEU A 12 -17.37 11.60 13.38
C LEU A 12 -18.35 11.07 12.32
N ILE A 13 -18.41 9.75 12.11
CA ILE A 13 -19.37 9.16 11.16
C ILE A 13 -20.81 9.41 11.64
N GLU A 14 -21.07 9.37 12.94
CA GLU A 14 -22.40 9.59 13.50
C GLU A 14 -22.98 10.97 13.20
N GLU A 15 -22.14 11.99 13.04
CA GLU A 15 -22.57 13.34 12.60
C GLU A 15 -23.32 13.29 11.25
N TYR A 16 -23.00 12.32 10.39
CA TYR A 16 -23.59 12.13 9.07
C TYR A 16 -24.49 10.89 8.97
N ALA A 17 -24.31 9.92 9.86
CA ALA A 17 -25.07 8.67 9.95
C ALA A 17 -25.49 8.41 11.41
N PRO A 18 -26.55 9.07 11.92
CA PRO A 18 -26.88 9.08 13.36
C PRO A 18 -27.19 7.70 13.97
N ASN A 19 -27.55 6.71 13.16
CA ASN A 19 -27.82 5.35 13.62
C ASN A 19 -26.59 4.44 13.63
N ILE A 20 -25.40 4.91 13.21
CA ILE A 20 -24.22 4.07 12.96
C ILE A 20 -23.87 3.21 14.18
N ARG A 21 -23.85 3.77 15.39
CA ARG A 21 -23.51 3.02 16.62
C ARG A 21 -24.47 1.87 16.91
N ARG A 22 -25.73 2.00 16.50
CA ARG A 22 -26.76 0.98 16.71
C ARG A 22 -26.71 -0.15 15.68
N ILE A 23 -26.15 0.10 14.50
CA ILE A 23 -26.13 -0.86 13.38
C ILE A 23 -24.77 -1.53 13.16
N VAL A 24 -23.75 -1.17 13.95
CA VAL A 24 -22.44 -1.83 13.93
C VAL A 24 -22.50 -3.12 14.74
N GLU A 25 -22.49 -4.26 14.05
CA GLU A 25 -22.44 -5.59 14.66
C GLU A 25 -21.03 -5.96 15.15
N HIS A 26 -20.01 -5.55 14.40
CA HIS A 26 -18.62 -5.82 14.72
C HIS A 26 -17.71 -4.69 14.26
N ARG A 27 -16.63 -4.46 15.01
CA ARG A 27 -15.62 -3.46 14.71
C ARG A 27 -14.22 -4.07 14.84
N GLN A 28 -13.41 -3.87 13.80
CA GLN A 28 -11.98 -4.14 13.85
C GLN A 28 -11.20 -2.86 13.56
N VAL A 29 -10.29 -2.50 14.46
CA VAL A 29 -9.36 -1.38 14.28
C VAL A 29 -7.97 -1.95 14.00
N LEU A 30 -7.43 -1.67 12.81
CA LEU A 30 -6.09 -2.07 12.40
C LEU A 30 -5.15 -0.85 12.47
N THR A 31 -4.13 -0.95 13.30
CA THR A 31 -3.05 0.02 13.41
C THR A 31 -1.95 -0.26 12.38
N PRO A 32 -1.05 0.69 12.10
CA PRO A 32 0.12 0.43 11.25
C PRO A 32 0.92 -0.81 11.66
N LEU A 33 1.10 -1.03 12.97
CA LEU A 33 1.78 -2.22 13.50
C LEU A 33 1.02 -3.53 13.22
N ASP A 34 -0.32 -3.49 13.21
CA ASP A 34 -1.11 -4.67 12.82
C ASP A 34 -0.96 -4.97 11.34
N LEU A 35 -0.95 -3.92 10.50
CA LEU A 35 -0.77 -4.07 9.06
C LEU A 35 0.61 -4.66 8.72
N GLU A 36 1.65 -4.18 9.41
CA GLU A 36 3.00 -4.73 9.30
C GLU A 36 3.06 -6.20 9.72
N ARG A 37 2.53 -6.54 10.90
CA ARG A 37 2.60 -7.91 11.44
C ARG A 37 1.74 -8.92 10.67
N ARG A 38 0.57 -8.50 10.20
CA ARG A 38 -0.41 -9.41 9.58
C ARG A 38 -0.23 -9.53 8.07
N PHE A 39 0.19 -8.45 7.41
CA PHE A 39 0.23 -8.37 5.96
C PHE A 39 1.61 -8.04 5.39
N GLY A 40 2.62 -7.81 6.24
CA GLY A 40 3.95 -7.41 5.79
C GLY A 40 4.00 -5.99 5.22
N ILE A 41 3.01 -5.15 5.52
CA ILE A 41 2.98 -3.75 5.09
C ILE A 41 3.80 -2.94 6.09
N THR A 42 5.12 -2.91 5.89
CA THR A 42 6.06 -2.20 6.77
C THR A 42 5.64 -0.75 7.01
N GLY A 43 5.58 -0.33 8.27
CA GLY A 43 5.12 0.99 8.69
C GLY A 43 3.64 1.28 8.40
N GLY A 44 2.87 0.30 7.92
CA GLY A 44 1.46 0.46 7.55
C GLY A 44 1.20 1.29 6.29
N ASN A 45 2.25 1.62 5.52
CA ASN A 45 2.08 2.38 4.29
C ASN A 45 1.63 1.45 3.14
N ILE A 46 0.37 1.57 2.72
CA ILE A 46 -0.23 0.75 1.66
C ILE A 46 0.50 0.85 0.32
N PHE A 47 1.26 1.93 0.10
CA PHE A 47 2.08 2.13 -1.08
C PHE A 47 3.47 1.50 -0.95
N HIS A 48 3.85 0.97 0.21
CA HIS A 48 5.16 0.37 0.49
C HIS A 48 6.33 1.36 0.29
N GLY A 49 6.05 2.65 0.44
CA GLY A 49 6.97 3.78 0.22
C GLY A 49 6.15 5.05 0.05
N GLU A 50 6.74 6.21 0.33
CA GLU A 50 6.06 7.49 0.17
C GLU A 50 5.71 7.75 -1.30
N MET A 51 4.76 8.65 -1.53
CA MET A 51 4.40 9.16 -2.85
C MET A 51 4.82 10.64 -2.98
N SER A 52 6.02 10.94 -2.48
CA SER A 52 6.68 12.23 -2.66
C SER A 52 7.45 12.27 -3.99
N LEU A 53 7.80 13.46 -4.46
CA LEU A 53 8.52 13.63 -5.74
C LEU A 53 9.84 12.86 -5.78
N ASP A 54 10.54 12.77 -4.64
CA ASP A 54 11.80 12.05 -4.47
C ASP A 54 11.64 10.52 -4.33
N GLN A 55 10.42 10.00 -4.15
CA GLN A 55 10.11 8.57 -4.03
C GLN A 55 9.17 8.05 -5.13
N MET A 56 8.98 8.84 -6.19
CA MET A 56 8.11 8.52 -7.33
C MET A 56 8.87 8.48 -8.65
N PHE A 57 8.16 8.05 -9.71
CA PHE A 57 8.68 7.95 -11.07
C PHE A 57 9.97 7.11 -11.14
N VAL A 58 11.04 7.69 -11.69
CA VAL A 58 12.34 7.04 -11.89
C VAL A 58 13.08 6.77 -10.57
N MET A 59 12.66 7.43 -9.50
CA MET A 59 13.26 7.30 -8.17
C MET A 59 12.63 6.16 -7.35
N ARG A 60 11.61 5.47 -7.88
CA ARG A 60 10.90 4.41 -7.16
C ARG A 60 11.39 3.00 -7.54
N PRO A 61 11.70 2.11 -6.58
CA PRO A 61 11.87 2.40 -5.14
C PRO A 61 13.17 3.16 -4.82
N VAL A 62 14.16 3.04 -5.71
CA VAL A 62 15.39 3.84 -5.74
C VAL A 62 15.75 4.10 -7.20
N ALA A 63 16.60 5.11 -7.44
CA ALA A 63 17.07 5.45 -8.78
C ALA A 63 17.62 4.23 -9.53
N GLY A 64 17.18 4.06 -10.79
CA GLY A 64 17.61 2.97 -11.66
C GLY A 64 16.78 1.68 -11.57
N TRP A 65 15.93 1.55 -10.55
CA TRP A 65 15.13 0.34 -10.27
C TRP A 65 13.67 0.46 -10.73
N ALA A 66 13.25 1.64 -11.20
CA ALA A 66 11.92 1.88 -11.78
C ALA A 66 11.63 1.09 -13.08
N ARG A 67 12.65 0.39 -13.62
CA ARG A 67 12.56 -0.47 -14.81
C ARG A 67 12.27 -1.93 -14.48
N TYR A 68 11.80 -2.22 -13.26
CA TYR A 68 11.37 -3.55 -12.79
C TYR A 68 12.49 -4.60 -12.67
N ARG A 69 13.61 -4.48 -13.40
CA ARG A 69 14.77 -5.36 -13.25
C ARG A 69 15.63 -4.93 -12.06
N THR A 70 16.11 -5.90 -11.28
CA THR A 70 17.09 -5.66 -10.21
C THR A 70 18.52 -6.02 -10.67
N PRO A 71 19.56 -5.65 -9.90
CA PRO A 71 20.91 -6.13 -10.15
C PRO A 71 21.09 -7.65 -9.99
N VAL A 72 20.14 -8.34 -9.34
CA VAL A 72 20.15 -9.80 -9.19
C VAL A 72 19.49 -10.42 -10.41
N GLU A 73 20.21 -11.32 -11.09
CA GLU A 73 19.72 -12.01 -12.27
C GLU A 73 18.44 -12.81 -11.95
N GLY A 74 17.43 -12.69 -12.82
CA GLY A 74 16.14 -13.36 -12.65
C GLY A 74 15.22 -12.74 -11.59
N LEU A 75 15.66 -11.71 -10.84
CA LEU A 75 14.85 -11.03 -9.84
C LEU A 75 14.27 -9.72 -10.38
N TYR A 76 12.95 -9.59 -10.26
CA TYR A 76 12.18 -8.44 -10.72
C TYR A 76 11.32 -7.85 -9.61
N LEU A 77 11.06 -6.56 -9.68
CA LEU A 77 10.23 -5.79 -8.76
C LEU A 77 8.83 -5.66 -9.34
N CYS A 78 7.84 -5.99 -8.52
CA CYS A 78 6.42 -5.78 -8.81
C CYS A 78 5.68 -5.32 -7.56
N GLY A 79 4.39 -5.01 -7.73
CA GLY A 79 3.51 -4.65 -6.62
C GLY A 79 3.58 -3.18 -6.21
N SER A 80 3.03 -2.89 -5.03
CA SER A 80 2.71 -1.52 -4.58
C SER A 80 3.92 -0.59 -4.45
N GLY A 81 5.07 -1.16 -4.09
CA GLY A 81 6.34 -0.44 -3.95
C GLY A 81 7.06 -0.15 -5.26
N ALA A 82 6.63 -0.73 -6.38
CA ALA A 82 7.23 -0.50 -7.69
C ALA A 82 6.53 0.64 -8.45
N HIS A 83 7.22 1.21 -9.44
CA HIS A 83 6.63 2.18 -10.36
C HIS A 83 5.40 1.57 -11.11
N PRO A 84 4.33 2.32 -11.40
CA PRO A 84 4.05 3.72 -11.06
C PRO A 84 3.56 3.97 -9.62
N GLY A 85 3.33 2.92 -8.85
CA GLY A 85 2.72 2.97 -7.53
C GLY A 85 1.61 1.93 -7.40
N GLY A 86 1.20 1.69 -6.16
CA GLY A 86 0.21 0.66 -5.85
C GLY A 86 -1.25 1.06 -5.93
N GLY A 87 -2.08 0.24 -5.27
CA GLY A 87 -3.53 0.27 -5.36
C GLY A 87 -4.08 -0.84 -6.25
N VAL A 88 -5.35 -0.73 -6.67
CA VAL A 88 -6.07 -1.75 -7.46
C VAL A 88 -5.74 -1.65 -8.97
N MET A 89 -4.83 -0.77 -9.38
CA MET A 89 -4.52 -0.48 -10.79
C MET A 89 -3.85 -1.65 -11.53
N GLY A 90 -3.07 -2.49 -10.85
CA GLY A 90 -2.35 -3.62 -11.46
C GLY A 90 -1.18 -3.26 -12.39
N ALA A 91 -0.94 -1.97 -12.68
CA ALA A 91 0.11 -1.52 -13.59
C ALA A 91 1.54 -1.98 -13.22
N PRO A 92 1.98 -1.95 -11.95
CA PRO A 92 3.31 -2.45 -11.60
C PRO A 92 3.51 -3.93 -11.96
N GLY A 93 2.48 -4.75 -11.76
CA GLY A 93 2.49 -6.17 -12.12
C GLY A 93 2.54 -6.38 -13.63
N TYR A 94 1.68 -5.66 -14.37
CA TYR A 94 1.66 -5.71 -15.83
C TYR A 94 3.01 -5.31 -16.45
N ASN A 95 3.58 -4.21 -16.01
CA ASN A 95 4.85 -3.72 -16.55
C ASN A 95 6.02 -4.65 -16.18
N CYS A 96 6.06 -5.15 -14.94
CA CYS A 96 7.03 -6.17 -14.53
C CYS A 96 6.96 -7.40 -15.45
N ALA A 97 5.76 -7.94 -15.69
CA ALA A 97 5.58 -9.09 -16.57
C ALA A 97 6.08 -8.83 -18.00
N ARG A 98 5.83 -7.63 -18.55
CA ARG A 98 6.35 -7.24 -19.86
C ARG A 98 7.88 -7.21 -19.89
N GLU A 99 8.53 -6.66 -18.87
CA GLU A 99 10.00 -6.63 -18.81
C GLU A 99 10.60 -8.02 -18.62
N MET A 100 9.92 -8.91 -17.89
CA MET A 100 10.32 -10.32 -17.78
C MET A 100 10.27 -11.05 -19.13
N LEU A 101 9.22 -10.83 -19.91
CA LEU A 101 9.04 -11.49 -21.21
C LEU A 101 10.06 -11.03 -22.27
N LYS A 102 10.56 -9.79 -22.20
CA LYS A 102 11.64 -9.29 -23.06
C LYS A 102 13.01 -9.94 -22.81
N ALA A 103 13.17 -10.56 -21.64
CA ALA A 103 14.44 -11.13 -21.19
C ALA A 103 14.59 -12.62 -21.55
N ARG A 104 13.58 -13.20 -22.20
CA ARG A 104 13.60 -14.53 -22.80
C ARG A 104 14.13 -14.44 -24.22
#